data_AF-A0A265QCY5-F1
#
_entry.id   AF-A0A265QCY5-F1
#
_cell.length_a   1.000
_cell.length_b   1.000
_cell.length_c   1.000
_cell.angle_alpha   90.00
_cell.angle_beta   90.00
_cell.angle_gamma   90.00
#
_symmetry.space_group_name_H-M   'P 1'
#
loop_
_entity.id
_entity.type
_entity.pdbx_description
1 polymer ?
#
loop_
_entity_poly.entity_id
_entity_poly.type
_entity_poly.pdbx_seq_one_letter_code
_entity_poly.pdbx_strand_id
1 'polypeptide(L)'
;MISRDIKLLELKFMGSRIIHYCVGNKILKRVKLDEHQFMLGNLAPDAYSPELGGYLVSHFRIPEEIMKFECVDLERFKSKYKHQITNDFVLGYYCHLITDNLWLKDAYKKYGHLGLDERNQAVKLVYKGYWVLNTKLMDKFSLNLVNF
;
A
#
# COMPACT_ATOMS: atom_id res chain seq x y z
N MET A 1 -4.35 -32.81 0.35
CA MET A 1 -4.86 -32.14 -0.87
C MET A 1 -4.58 -30.65 -0.72
N ILE A 2 -3.34 -30.24 -1.03
CA ILE A 2 -2.87 -28.86 -0.84
C ILE A 2 -3.41 -28.07 -2.03
N SER A 3 -4.54 -27.41 -1.81
CA SER A 3 -5.32 -26.72 -2.83
C SER A 3 -4.51 -25.59 -3.46
N ARG A 4 -4.78 -25.35 -4.74
CA ARG A 4 -4.17 -24.44 -5.71
C ARG A 4 -4.33 -22.95 -5.39
N ASP A 5 -4.46 -22.59 -4.12
CA ASP A 5 -4.75 -21.23 -3.64
C ASP A 5 -3.50 -20.33 -3.56
N ILE A 6 -2.33 -20.88 -3.88
CA ILE A 6 -1.05 -20.14 -3.89
C ILE A 6 -0.92 -19.22 -5.12
N LYS A 7 -1.68 -19.43 -6.22
CA LYS A 7 -1.56 -18.57 -7.41
C LYS A 7 -2.24 -17.20 -7.29
N LEU A 8 -3.03 -16.96 -6.25
CA LEU A 8 -3.50 -15.60 -5.92
C LEU A 8 -2.50 -14.83 -5.05
N LEU A 9 -1.50 -15.51 -4.47
CA LEU A 9 -0.40 -14.88 -3.73
C LEU A 9 0.63 -14.21 -4.64
N GLU A 10 0.71 -14.56 -5.92
CA GLU A 10 1.55 -13.89 -6.93
C GLU A 10 0.93 -12.57 -7.45
N LEU A 11 -0.35 -12.30 -7.13
CA LEU A 11 -1.03 -11.03 -7.41
C LEU A 11 -0.83 -9.98 -6.30
N LYS A 12 0.08 -10.23 -5.35
CA LYS A 12 0.52 -9.31 -4.29
C LYS A 12 1.44 -8.20 -4.82
N PHE A 13 0.92 -7.28 -5.63
CA PHE A 13 1.55 -5.96 -5.81
C PHE A 13 0.47 -4.89 -5.88
N MET A 14 -0.10 -4.58 -4.70
CA MET A 14 -0.36 -3.25 -4.13
C MET A 14 -1.07 -2.15 -4.95
N GLY A 15 -1.64 -1.18 -4.22
CA GLY A 15 -1.68 0.19 -4.73
C GLY A 15 -0.25 0.57 -5.13
N SER A 16 -0.01 0.77 -6.41
CA SER A 16 1.34 0.72 -6.97
C SER A 16 2.31 1.72 -6.32
N ARG A 17 3.60 1.35 -6.24
CA ARG A 17 4.73 2.21 -5.84
C ARG A 17 4.68 3.60 -6.50
N ILE A 18 4.14 3.70 -7.72
CA ILE A 18 3.93 4.97 -8.44
C ILE A 18 2.92 5.86 -7.71
N ILE A 19 1.81 5.29 -7.23
CA ILE A 19 0.80 6.02 -6.45
C ILE A 19 1.45 6.53 -5.16
N HIS A 20 2.16 5.68 -4.41
CA HIS A 20 2.87 6.09 -3.20
C HIS A 20 3.88 7.20 -3.50
N TYR A 21 4.64 7.09 -4.59
CA TYR A 21 5.56 8.12 -5.04
C TYR A 21 4.86 9.45 -5.33
N CYS A 22 3.74 9.41 -6.08
CA CYS A 22 2.95 10.60 -6.40
C CYS A 22 2.33 11.24 -5.14
N VAL A 23 1.81 10.43 -4.22
CA VAL A 23 1.25 10.91 -2.94
C VAL A 23 2.34 11.56 -2.10
N GLY A 24 3.50 10.90 -1.95
CA GLY A 24 4.62 11.42 -1.18
C GLY A 24 5.09 12.79 -1.70
N ASN A 25 5.26 12.91 -3.03
CA ASN A 25 5.56 14.19 -3.68
C ASN A 25 4.51 15.28 -3.43
N LYS A 26 3.22 14.91 -3.34
CA LYS A 26 2.14 15.85 -3.03
C LYS A 26 2.13 16.29 -1.57
N ILE A 27 2.62 15.46 -0.64
CA ILE A 27 2.77 15.81 0.77
C ILE A 27 3.97 16.76 0.96
N LEU A 28 5.12 16.45 0.35
CA LEU A 28 6.33 17.28 0.43
C LEU A 28 6.13 18.71 -0.08
N LYS A 29 5.18 18.92 -1.01
CA LYS A 29 4.80 20.27 -1.48
C LYS A 29 4.01 21.09 -0.45
N ARG A 30 3.51 20.47 0.63
CA ARG A 30 2.62 21.09 1.62
C ARG A 30 3.21 21.09 3.02
N VAL A 31 4.13 20.18 3.31
CA VAL A 31 4.73 20.01 4.63
C VAL A 31 6.24 20.06 4.47
N LYS A 32 6.90 20.85 5.32
CA LYS A 32 8.36 20.96 5.33
C LYS A 32 8.95 19.75 6.05
N LEU A 33 9.50 18.81 5.28
CA LEU A 33 10.16 17.59 5.74
C LEU A 33 11.44 17.39 4.94
N ASP A 34 12.37 16.58 5.44
CA ASP A 34 13.49 16.07 4.64
C ASP A 34 12.95 15.18 3.52
N GLU A 35 13.13 15.62 2.29
CA GLU A 35 12.60 14.96 1.09
C GLU A 35 13.12 13.52 0.94
N HIS A 36 14.41 13.31 1.19
CA HIS A 36 15.04 12.01 0.99
C HIS A 36 14.57 11.00 2.05
N GLN A 37 14.60 11.38 3.33
CA GLN A 37 14.15 10.53 4.43
C GLN A 37 12.68 10.19 4.27
N PHE A 38 11.83 11.19 4.01
CA PHE A 38 10.40 11.00 3.85
C PHE A 38 10.07 10.08 2.67
N MET A 39 10.65 10.34 1.48
CA MET A 39 10.37 9.50 0.31
C MET A 39 10.90 8.08 0.48
N LEU A 40 12.08 7.91 1.08
CA LEU A 40 12.63 6.59 1.38
C LEU A 40 11.70 5.81 2.32
N GLY A 41 11.22 6.47 3.39
CA GLY A 41 10.25 5.87 4.31
C GLY A 41 8.92 5.51 3.66
N ASN A 42 8.41 6.38 2.78
CA ASN A 42 7.14 6.19 2.08
C ASN A 42 7.16 5.07 1.03
N LEU A 43 8.35 4.69 0.56
CA LEU A 43 8.53 3.58 -0.39
C LEU A 43 9.08 2.31 0.26
N ALA A 44 9.56 2.40 1.51
CA ALA A 44 10.20 1.28 2.21
C ALA A 44 9.31 0.04 2.40
N PRO A 45 7.99 0.15 2.69
CA PRO A 45 7.14 -1.04 2.85
C PRO A 45 7.13 -1.93 1.61
N ASP A 46 7.06 -1.34 0.42
CA ASP A 46 7.01 -2.05 -0.86
C ASP A 46 8.36 -2.61 -1.28
N ALA A 47 9.46 -2.15 -0.68
CA ALA A 47 10.80 -2.64 -0.99
C ALA A 47 11.03 -4.05 -0.42
N TYR A 48 10.20 -4.52 0.51
CA TYR A 48 10.33 -5.83 1.13
C TYR A 48 9.76 -6.95 0.23
N SER A 49 10.53 -8.02 0.03
CA SER A 49 10.09 -9.16 -0.80
C SER A 49 8.89 -9.90 -0.19
N PRO A 50 7.80 -10.14 -0.95
CA PRO A 50 6.64 -10.91 -0.50
C PRO A 50 6.96 -12.35 -0.09
N GLU A 51 8.05 -12.92 -0.64
CA GLU A 51 8.47 -14.32 -0.46
C GLU A 51 8.90 -14.65 0.98
N LEU A 52 9.29 -13.64 1.75
CA LEU A 52 9.76 -13.80 3.13
C LEU A 52 8.63 -13.60 4.17
N GLY A 53 7.37 -13.52 3.74
CA GLY A 53 6.21 -13.34 4.64
C GLY A 53 6.12 -11.94 5.29
N GLY A 54 7.14 -11.11 5.17
CA GLY A 54 7.19 -9.78 5.79
C GLY A 54 6.31 -8.72 5.12
N TYR A 55 5.60 -9.02 4.03
CA TYR A 55 4.62 -8.10 3.44
C TYR A 55 3.53 -7.71 4.45
N LEU A 56 2.90 -8.69 5.12
CA LEU A 56 1.84 -8.40 6.10
C LEU A 56 2.38 -7.60 7.30
N VAL A 57 3.64 -7.86 7.66
CA VAL A 57 4.33 -7.19 8.77
C VAL A 57 4.68 -5.75 8.42
N SER A 58 5.24 -5.52 7.23
CA SER A 58 5.61 -4.18 6.75
C SER A 58 4.39 -3.30 6.47
N HIS A 59 3.28 -3.88 6.05
CA HIS A 59 2.05 -3.13 5.77
C HIS A 59 1.12 -3.05 6.98
N PHE A 60 1.55 -3.54 8.15
CA PHE A 60 0.76 -3.57 9.39
C PHE A 60 -0.66 -4.11 9.15
N ARG A 61 -0.79 -5.13 8.31
CA ARG A 61 -2.10 -5.63 7.85
C ARG A 61 -2.85 -6.26 9.00
N ILE A 62 -4.13 -5.91 9.10
CA ILE A 62 -5.06 -6.57 10.01
C ILE A 62 -5.45 -7.91 9.37
N PRO A 63 -5.39 -9.04 10.11
CA PRO A 63 -5.88 -10.33 9.62
C PRO A 63 -7.33 -10.25 9.14
N GLU A 64 -7.67 -10.94 8.04
CA GLU A 64 -8.97 -10.85 7.40
C GLU A 64 -10.11 -11.25 8.36
N GLU A 65 -9.84 -12.19 9.27
CA GLU A 65 -10.79 -12.72 10.25
C GLU A 65 -11.27 -11.67 11.26
N ILE A 66 -10.48 -10.62 11.50
CA ILE A 66 -10.81 -9.53 12.43
C ILE A 66 -10.92 -8.17 11.73
N MET A 67 -10.79 -8.15 10.40
CA MET A 67 -10.84 -6.93 9.60
C MET A 67 -12.25 -6.34 9.65
N LYS A 68 -12.35 -5.04 9.96
CA LYS A 68 -13.62 -4.29 10.01
C LYS A 68 -13.60 -3.16 8.98
N PHE A 69 -13.62 -1.91 9.43
CA PHE A 69 -13.55 -0.72 8.58
C PHE A 69 -12.13 -0.24 8.30
N GLU A 70 -11.14 -0.89 8.92
CA GLU A 70 -9.71 -0.63 8.76
C GLU A 70 -9.03 -1.92 8.31
N CYS A 71 -8.10 -1.78 7.38
CA CYS A 71 -7.37 -2.90 6.79
C CYS A 71 -5.86 -2.83 7.14
N VAL A 72 -5.45 -1.75 7.81
CA VAL A 72 -4.08 -1.47 8.28
C VAL A 72 -4.17 -0.97 9.72
N ASP A 73 -3.35 -1.54 10.60
CA ASP A 73 -3.30 -1.19 12.02
C ASP A 73 -2.40 0.03 12.27
N LEU A 74 -2.96 1.21 12.01
CA LEU A 74 -2.27 2.50 12.14
C LEU A 74 -1.88 2.79 13.60
N GLU A 75 -2.69 2.38 14.57
CA GLU A 75 -2.39 2.60 15.99
C GLU A 75 -1.24 1.71 16.47
N ARG A 76 -1.15 0.46 16.01
CA ARG A 76 0.03 -0.38 16.27
C ARG A 76 1.30 0.23 15.69
N PHE A 77 1.24 0.82 14.49
CA PHE A 77 2.39 1.53 13.93
C PHE A 77 2.80 2.70 14.83
N LYS A 78 1.85 3.59 15.17
CA LYS A 78 2.09 4.74 16.05
C LYS A 78 2.66 4.33 17.40
N SER A 79 2.12 3.27 18.01
CA SER A 79 2.61 2.75 19.29
C SER A 79 4.06 2.24 19.18
N LYS A 80 4.37 1.48 18.11
CA LYS A 80 5.72 0.95 17.85
C LYS A 80 6.76 2.05 17.67
N TYR A 81 6.41 3.13 16.98
CA TYR A 81 7.33 4.22 16.63
C TYR A 81 7.07 5.53 17.40
N LYS A 82 6.37 5.47 18.55
CA LYS A 82 5.94 6.66 19.32
C LYS A 82 7.06 7.64 19.67
N HIS A 83 8.27 7.13 19.90
CA HIS A 83 9.45 7.95 20.22
C HIS A 83 10.24 8.44 19.00
N GLN A 84 9.80 8.08 17.80
CA GLN A 84 10.42 8.44 16.52
C GLN A 84 9.46 9.23 15.63
N ILE A 85 8.38 9.78 16.20
CA ILE A 85 7.32 10.46 15.43
C ILE A 85 7.82 11.75 14.76
N THR A 86 8.96 12.29 15.19
CA THR A 86 9.65 13.43 14.56
C THR A 86 10.65 13.01 13.49
N ASN A 87 10.84 11.70 13.25
CA ASN A 87 11.71 11.20 12.20
C ASN A 87 10.96 11.18 10.87
N ASP A 88 11.46 11.93 9.89
CA ASP A 88 10.81 12.08 8.58
C ASP A 88 10.68 10.76 7.80
N PHE A 89 11.60 9.81 7.99
CA PHE A 89 11.45 8.45 7.45
C PHE A 89 10.24 7.74 8.05
N VAL A 90 10.05 7.82 9.37
CA VAL A 90 8.90 7.22 10.06
C VAL A 90 7.61 7.88 9.61
N LEU A 91 7.60 9.20 9.40
CA LEU A 91 6.47 9.93 8.84
C LEU A 91 6.16 9.50 7.41
N GLY A 92 7.19 9.26 6.59
CA GLY A 92 7.06 8.70 5.25
C GLY A 92 6.38 7.33 5.26
N TYR A 93 6.87 6.42 6.10
CA TYR A 93 6.28 5.09 6.28
C TYR A 93 4.82 5.22 6.74
N TYR A 94 4.54 6.12 7.68
CA TYR A 94 3.17 6.31 8.13
C TYR A 94 2.25 6.84 7.01
N CYS A 95 2.75 7.75 6.16
CA CYS A 95 2.04 8.21 4.97
C CYS A 95 1.70 7.05 4.02
N HIS A 96 2.63 6.12 3.82
CA HIS A 96 2.41 4.90 3.07
C HIS A 96 1.24 4.09 3.65
N LEU A 97 1.24 3.83 4.96
CA LEU A 97 0.20 3.03 5.61
C LEU A 97 -1.18 3.69 5.58
N ILE A 98 -1.24 5.02 5.76
CA ILE A 98 -2.50 5.78 5.63
C ILE A 98 -3.05 5.65 4.22
N THR A 99 -2.18 5.80 3.22
CA THR A 99 -2.49 5.63 1.80
C THR A 99 -3.11 4.25 1.63
N ASP A 100 -2.40 3.18 1.92
CA ASP A 100 -2.90 1.80 1.82
C ASP A 100 -4.26 1.59 2.50
N ASN A 101 -4.43 2.08 3.74
CA ASN A 101 -5.68 1.93 4.48
C ASN A 101 -6.88 2.58 3.76
N LEU A 102 -6.69 3.78 3.19
CA LEU A 102 -7.76 4.48 2.46
C LEU A 102 -8.19 3.71 1.21
N TRP A 103 -7.24 3.26 0.39
CA TRP A 103 -7.55 2.50 -0.82
C TRP A 103 -8.23 1.16 -0.51
N LEU A 104 -7.71 0.44 0.49
CA LEU A 104 -8.24 -0.86 0.89
C LEU A 104 -9.63 -0.73 1.50
N LYS A 105 -9.87 0.31 2.30
CA LYS A 105 -11.19 0.62 2.85
C LYS A 105 -12.22 0.88 1.77
N ASP A 106 -11.87 1.64 0.73
CA ASP A 106 -12.79 1.93 -0.37
C ASP A 106 -13.06 0.70 -1.23
N ALA A 107 -12.05 -0.11 -1.49
CA ALA A 107 -12.23 -1.41 -2.16
C ALA A 107 -13.12 -2.36 -1.32
N TYR A 108 -12.87 -2.47 -0.02
CA TYR A 108 -13.65 -3.32 0.88
C TYR A 108 -15.09 -2.85 1.02
N LYS A 109 -15.35 -1.55 1.14
CA LYS A 109 -16.73 -1.02 1.12
C LYS A 109 -17.48 -1.42 -0.15
N LYS A 110 -16.81 -1.39 -1.29
CA LYS A 110 -17.43 -1.65 -2.59
C LYS A 110 -17.64 -3.13 -2.87
N TYR A 111 -16.75 -4.01 -2.41
CA TYR A 111 -16.72 -5.41 -2.81
C TYR A 111 -16.75 -6.41 -1.65
N GLY A 112 -16.60 -5.96 -0.40
CA GLY A 112 -16.45 -6.83 0.77
C GLY A 112 -17.68 -7.68 1.09
N HIS A 113 -18.86 -7.26 0.63
CA HIS A 113 -20.13 -7.97 0.79
C HIS A 113 -20.34 -9.12 -0.22
N LEU A 114 -19.50 -9.22 -1.25
CA LEU A 114 -19.62 -10.22 -2.31
C LEU A 114 -19.15 -11.61 -1.85
N GLY A 115 -19.61 -12.66 -2.52
CA GLY A 115 -19.12 -14.02 -2.31
C GLY A 115 -17.65 -14.19 -2.73
N LEU A 116 -16.99 -15.27 -2.30
CA LEU A 116 -15.54 -15.45 -2.52
C LEU A 116 -15.14 -15.33 -4.00
N ASP A 117 -15.85 -15.99 -4.92
CA ASP A 117 -15.55 -15.96 -6.35
C ASP A 117 -15.75 -14.58 -6.96
N GLU A 118 -16.82 -13.88 -6.56
CA GLU A 118 -17.12 -12.52 -7.00
C GLU A 118 -16.09 -11.51 -6.47
N ARG A 119 -15.65 -11.67 -5.21
CA ARG A 119 -14.54 -10.88 -4.64
C ARG A 119 -13.25 -11.11 -5.41
N ASN A 120 -12.93 -12.36 -5.76
CA ASN A 120 -11.75 -12.68 -6.57
C ASN A 120 -11.80 -12.00 -7.95
N GLN A 121 -12.99 -11.90 -8.57
CA GLN A 121 -13.15 -11.17 -9.83
C GLN A 121 -13.06 -9.65 -9.63
N ALA A 122 -13.68 -9.11 -8.57
CA ALA A 122 -13.62 -7.70 -8.23
C ALA A 122 -12.18 -7.23 -7.96
N VAL A 123 -11.38 -8.02 -7.23
CA VAL A 123 -9.97 -7.76 -6.98
C VAL A 123 -9.19 -7.63 -8.29
N LYS A 124 -9.42 -8.54 -9.27
CA LYS A 124 -8.79 -8.43 -10.60
C LYS A 124 -9.15 -7.13 -11.32
N LEU A 125 -10.41 -6.69 -11.22
CA LEU A 125 -10.85 -5.42 -11.80
C LEU A 125 -10.21 -4.21 -11.12
N VAL A 126 -10.10 -4.21 -9.80
CA VAL A 126 -9.39 -3.17 -9.03
C VAL A 126 -7.93 -3.08 -9.46
N TYR A 127 -7.25 -4.22 -9.58
CA TYR A 127 -5.86 -4.26 -10.06
C TYR A 127 -5.71 -3.72 -11.48
N LYS A 128 -6.61 -4.08 -12.40
CA LYS A 128 -6.63 -3.50 -13.74
C LYS A 128 -6.81 -1.98 -13.68
N GLY A 129 -7.66 -1.49 -12.78
CA GLY A 129 -7.84 -0.07 -12.49
C GLY A 129 -6.55 0.61 -12.05
N TYR A 130 -5.77 -0.01 -11.16
CA TYR A 130 -4.46 0.51 -10.76
C TYR A 130 -3.48 0.58 -11.92
N TRP A 131 -3.43 -0.43 -12.79
CA TRP A 131 -2.56 -0.38 -13.96
C TRP A 131 -2.86 0.81 -14.85
N VAL A 132 -4.15 1.05 -15.17
CA VAL A 132 -4.59 2.21 -15.95
C VAL A 132 -4.28 3.53 -15.22
N LEU A 133 -4.51 3.59 -13.92
CA LEU A 133 -4.20 4.78 -13.11
C LEU A 133 -2.70 5.08 -13.10
N ASN A 134 -1.86 4.06 -12.96
CA ASN A 134 -0.41 4.20 -12.99
C ASN A 134 0.07 4.80 -14.29
N THR A 135 -0.42 4.32 -15.44
CA THR A 135 -0.10 4.91 -16.74
C THR A 135 -0.40 6.40 -16.77
N LYS A 136 -1.62 6.79 -16.35
CA LYS A 136 -2.02 8.20 -16.30
C LYS A 136 -1.15 9.03 -15.35
N LEU A 137 -0.74 8.46 -14.22
CA LEU A 137 0.14 9.13 -13.27
C LEU A 137 1.55 9.28 -13.83
N MET A 138 2.11 8.26 -14.45
CA MET A 138 3.41 8.34 -15.12
C MET A 138 3.41 9.44 -16.18
N ASP A 139 2.37 9.50 -17.01
CA ASP A 139 2.23 10.57 -18.02
C ASP A 139 2.15 11.95 -17.37
N LYS A 140 1.25 12.12 -16.39
CA LYS A 140 0.98 13.40 -15.72
C LYS A 140 2.18 13.95 -14.97
N PHE A 141 3.02 13.08 -14.41
CA PHE A 141 4.20 13.44 -13.64
C PHE A 141 5.51 13.23 -14.42
N SER A 142 5.43 12.89 -15.70
CA SER A 142 6.57 12.62 -16.58
C SER A 142 7.59 11.63 -15.96
N LEU A 143 7.08 10.55 -15.39
CA LEU A 143 7.90 9.52 -14.74
C LEU A 143 8.34 8.47 -15.75
N ASN A 144 9.60 8.05 -15.65
CA ASN A 144 10.16 6.96 -16.44
C ASN A 144 10.51 5.78 -15.55
N LEU A 145 10.22 4.57 -16.01
CA LEU A 145 10.69 3.36 -15.35
C LEU A 145 12.17 3.19 -15.66
N VAL A 146 12.97 2.99 -14.62
CA VAL A 146 14.38 2.66 -14.73
C VAL A 146 14.52 1.16 -14.44
N ASN A 147 15.05 0.41 -15.40
CA ASN A 147 15.39 -0.99 -15.20
C ASN A 147 16.78 -1.04 -14.53
N PHE A 148 16.87 -1.77 -13.41
CA PHE A 148 18.11 -2.05 -12.69
C PHE A 148 18.53 -3.49 -12.92
#